data_AF-A0A7W1IH08-F1
#
_entry.id   AF-A0A7W1IH08-F1
#
_cell.length_a   1.000
_cell.length_b   1.000
_cell.length_c   1.000
_cell.angle_alpha   90.00
_cell.angle_beta   90.00
_cell.angle_gamma   90.00
#
_symmetry.space_group_name_H-M   'P 1'
#
loop_
_entity.id
_entity.type
_entity.pdbx_description
1 polymer ?
#
loop_
_entity_poly.entity_id
_entity_poly.type
_entity_poly.pdbx_seq_one_letter_code
_entity_poly.pdbx_strand_id
1 'polypeptide(L)'
;FVFTAVASLLLGGALGTAQYFALIIRDLATAVGFVVARAIPWLRPVQFKARVLGKLVTVFQMLSLAAALVFREALAVLLFLTALLSTLAIADYTLALWRARTPHTSTA
;
A
#
# COMPACT_ATOMS: atom_id res chain seq x y z
N PHE A 1 -11.72 -9.32 1.94
CA PHE A 1 -12.78 -8.30 1.85
C PHE A 1 -12.50 -7.28 0.76
N VAL A 2 -11.48 -6.41 0.88
CA VAL A 2 -11.18 -5.36 -0.12
C VAL A 2 -10.96 -5.93 -1.53
N PHE A 3 -10.16 -7.00 -1.67
CA PHE A 3 -9.97 -7.69 -2.94
C PHE A 3 -11.30 -8.07 -3.62
N THR A 4 -12.20 -8.70 -2.86
CA THR A 4 -13.51 -9.13 -3.33
C THR A 4 -14.39 -7.94 -3.74
N ALA A 5 -14.41 -6.86 -2.94
CA ALA A 5 -15.20 -5.67 -3.23
C ALA A 5 -14.73 -4.98 -4.53
N VAL A 6 -13.42 -4.81 -4.71
CA VAL A 6 -12.84 -4.19 -5.91
C VAL A 6 -13.01 -5.09 -7.14
N ALA A 7 -12.90 -6.41 -6.97
CA ALA A 7 -13.19 -7.37 -8.03
C ALA A 7 -14.67 -7.33 -8.48
N SER A 8 -15.61 -7.25 -7.55
CA SER A 8 -17.03 -7.09 -7.88
C SER A 8 -17.32 -5.80 -8.64
N LEU A 9 -16.66 -4.69 -8.27
CA LEU A 9 -16.80 -3.41 -8.97
C LEU A 9 -16.18 -3.42 -10.37
N LEU A 10 -15.10 -4.17 -10.59
CA LEU A 10 -14.51 -4.39 -11.92
C LEU A 10 -15.45 -5.22 -12.80
N LEU A 11 -15.94 -6.35 -12.28
CA LEU A 11 -16.86 -7.24 -13.02
C LEU A 11 -18.21 -6.58 -13.30
N GLY A 12 -18.66 -5.68 -12.42
CA GLY A 12 -19.84 -4.85 -12.62
C GLY A 12 -19.64 -3.65 -13.55
N GLY A 13 -18.44 -3.45 -14.11
CA GLY A 13 -18.12 -2.34 -15.02
C GLY A 13 -18.04 -0.96 -14.36
N ALA A 14 -18.12 -0.88 -13.03
CA ALA A 14 -18.05 0.37 -12.29
C ALA A 14 -16.61 0.92 -12.25
N LEU A 15 -15.61 0.02 -12.25
CA LEU A 15 -14.17 0.32 -12.28
C LEU A 15 -13.52 -0.17 -13.57
N GLY A 16 -12.58 0.61 -14.08
CA GLY A 16 -11.66 0.15 -15.14
C GLY A 16 -10.49 -0.69 -14.59
N THR A 17 -9.80 -1.43 -15.46
CA THR A 17 -8.67 -2.30 -15.09
C THR A 17 -7.54 -1.53 -14.39
N ALA A 18 -7.22 -0.32 -14.84
CA ALA A 18 -6.19 0.51 -14.20
C ALA A 18 -6.59 0.96 -12.77
N GLN A 19 -7.88 1.25 -12.56
CA GLN A 19 -8.42 1.66 -11.26
C GLN A 19 -8.45 0.48 -10.27
N TYR A 20 -8.76 -0.72 -10.77
CA TYR A 20 -8.65 -1.96 -10.02
C TYR A 20 -7.21 -2.17 -9.51
N PHE A 21 -6.21 -2.08 -10.38
CA PHE A 21 -4.80 -2.25 -9.98
C PHE A 21 -4.34 -1.18 -9.00
N ALA A 22 -4.77 0.08 -9.18
CA ALA A 22 -4.45 1.17 -8.26
C ALA A 22 -4.91 0.90 -6.82
N LEU A 23 -6.04 0.22 -6.64
CA LEU A 23 -6.58 -0.14 -5.32
C LEU A 23 -5.91 -1.37 -4.70
N ILE A 24 -5.51 -2.33 -5.55
CA ILE A 24 -5.03 -3.64 -5.09
C ILE A 24 -3.51 -3.70 -4.91
N ILE A 25 -2.73 -2.89 -5.63
CA ILE A 25 -1.27 -2.90 -5.54
C ILE A 25 -0.75 -2.69 -4.12
N ARG A 26 -1.43 -1.85 -3.32
CA ARG A 26 -1.10 -1.60 -1.92
C ARG A 26 -1.30 -2.85 -1.06
N ASP A 27 -2.43 -3.51 -1.21
CA ASP A 27 -2.77 -4.70 -0.42
C ASP A 27 -1.82 -5.86 -0.75
N LEU A 28 -1.41 -5.98 -2.02
CA LEU A 28 -0.31 -6.87 -2.39
C LEU A 28 1.00 -6.45 -1.72
N ALA A 29 1.35 -5.17 -1.74
CA ALA A 29 2.60 -4.69 -1.15
C ALA A 29 2.69 -4.96 0.36
N THR A 30 1.60 -4.76 1.11
CA THR A 30 1.55 -5.12 2.54
C THR A 30 1.56 -6.63 2.76
N ALA A 31 0.87 -7.42 1.94
CA ALA A 31 0.91 -8.88 2.02
C ALA A 31 2.32 -9.42 1.75
N VAL A 32 2.97 -8.93 0.69
CA VAL A 32 4.37 -9.24 0.36
C VAL A 32 5.29 -8.80 1.50
N GLY A 33 5.11 -7.57 2.01
CA GLY A 33 5.89 -7.06 3.15
C GLY A 33 5.76 -7.95 4.39
N PHE A 34 4.56 -8.46 4.67
CA PHE A 34 4.31 -9.40 5.77
C PHE A 34 4.97 -10.76 5.54
N VAL A 35 4.84 -11.33 4.33
CA VAL A 35 5.47 -12.58 3.94
C VAL A 35 6.99 -12.47 4.04
N VAL A 36 7.58 -11.39 3.51
CA VAL A 36 9.02 -11.10 3.56
C VAL A 36 9.49 -10.95 5.01
N ALA A 37 8.77 -10.19 5.84
CA ALA A 37 9.11 -10.02 7.26
C ALA A 37 9.03 -11.35 8.04
N ARG A 38 8.14 -12.25 7.66
CA ARG A 38 8.02 -13.58 8.29
C ARG A 38 9.03 -14.59 7.76
N ALA A 39 9.38 -14.52 6.48
CA ALA A 39 10.31 -15.44 5.83
C ALA A 39 11.78 -15.12 6.11
N ILE A 40 12.12 -13.85 6.42
CA ILE A 40 13.49 -13.41 6.68
C ILE A 40 13.69 -13.21 8.19
N PRO A 41 14.36 -14.15 8.90
CA PRO A 41 14.51 -14.11 10.36
C PRO A 41 15.30 -12.89 10.86
N TRP A 42 16.18 -12.34 10.02
CA TRP A 42 17.03 -11.20 10.35
C TRP A 42 16.30 -9.84 10.34
N LEU A 43 15.05 -9.80 9.84
CA LEU A 43 14.17 -8.64 9.91
C LEU A 43 13.29 -8.61 11.17
N ARG A 44 13.28 -9.70 11.97
CA ARG A 44 12.53 -9.79 13.23
C ARG A 44 12.88 -8.73 14.29
N PRO A 45 14.13 -8.27 14.47
CA PRO A 45 14.45 -7.28 15.51
C PRO A 45 14.15 -5.83 15.09
N VAL A 46 13.88 -5.58 13.81
CA VAL A 46 13.54 -4.23 13.33
C VAL A 46 12.09 -3.94 13.70
N GLN A 47 11.87 -2.99 14.60
CA GLN A 47 10.52 -2.50 14.89
C GLN A 47 9.93 -1.89 13.62
N PHE A 48 9.08 -2.64 12.94
CA PHE A 48 8.25 -2.17 11.83
C PHE A 48 7.22 -1.16 12.36
N LYS A 49 7.67 0.06 12.63
CA LYS A 49 6.79 1.14 13.08
C LYS A 49 5.90 1.55 11.90
N ALA A 50 4.60 1.44 12.07
CA ALA A 50 3.62 1.95 11.12
C ALA A 50 3.83 3.46 10.94
N ARG A 51 4.42 3.84 9.80
CA ARG A 51 4.71 5.24 9.47
C ARG A 51 3.45 5.96 9.01
N VAL A 52 3.39 7.27 9.25
CA VAL A 52 2.22 8.13 9.00
C VAL A 52 1.69 8.00 7.57
N LEU A 53 2.59 7.79 6.60
CA LEU A 53 2.25 7.54 5.19
C LEU A 53 1.32 6.33 5.00
N GLY A 54 1.57 5.21 5.69
CA GLY A 54 0.71 4.02 5.59
C GLY A 54 -0.71 4.27 6.10
N LYS A 55 -0.85 5.11 7.14
CA LYS A 55 -2.17 5.52 7.67
C LYS A 55 -2.92 6.42 6.69
N LEU A 56 -2.22 7.38 6.07
CA LEU A 56 -2.82 8.27 5.06
C LEU A 56 -3.32 7.47 3.86
N VAL A 57 -2.55 6.47 3.41
CA VAL A 57 -2.98 5.58 2.33
C VAL A 57 -4.27 4.83 2.69
N THR A 58 -4.38 4.32 3.92
CA THR A 58 -5.61 3.63 4.35
C THR A 58 -6.83 4.55 4.38
N VAL A 59 -6.67 5.80 4.82
CA VAL A 59 -7.75 6.80 4.82
C VAL A 59 -8.19 7.11 3.39
N PHE A 60 -7.24 7.40 2.50
CA PHE A 60 -7.53 7.69 1.10
C PHE A 60 -8.17 6.51 0.36
N GLN A 61 -7.80 5.28 0.71
CA GLN A 61 -8.41 4.10 0.11
C GLN A 61 -9.85 3.87 0.59
N MET A 62 -10.15 4.13 1.87
CA MET A 62 -11.53 4.08 2.37
C MET A 62 -12.38 5.17 1.71
N LEU A 63 -11.83 6.38 1.56
CA LEU A 63 -12.50 7.46 0.83
C LEU A 63 -12.71 7.12 -0.65
N SER A 64 -11.76 6.45 -1.29
CA SER A 64 -11.88 6.00 -2.69
C SER A 64 -13.00 4.98 -2.87
N LEU A 65 -13.12 4.03 -1.93
CA LEU A 65 -14.20 3.04 -1.94
C LEU A 65 -15.56 3.70 -1.67
N ALA A 66 -15.64 4.66 -0.75
CA ALA A 66 -16.86 5.42 -0.52
C ALA A 66 -17.24 6.27 -1.75
N ALA A 67 -16.27 6.95 -2.37
CA ALA A 67 -16.48 7.74 -3.57
C ALA A 67 -16.94 6.88 -4.76
N ALA A 68 -16.43 5.64 -4.88
CA ALA A 68 -16.87 4.70 -5.91
C ALA A 68 -18.37 4.38 -5.83
N LEU A 69 -18.99 4.51 -4.65
CA LEU A 69 -20.42 4.25 -4.42
C LEU A 69 -21.30 5.51 -4.53
N VAL A 70 -20.73 6.71 -4.37
CA VAL A 70 -21.52 7.95 -4.23
C VAL A 70 -21.17 9.00 -5.29
N PHE A 71 -19.88 9.21 -5.61
CA PHE A 71 -19.40 10.31 -6.46
C PHE A 71 -18.30 9.85 -7.42
N ARG A 72 -18.69 9.52 -8.66
CA ARG A 72 -17.80 8.98 -9.69
C ARG A 72 -16.72 9.97 -10.17
N GLU A 73 -16.96 11.28 -10.07
CA GLU A 73 -15.98 12.30 -10.49
C GLU A 73 -14.81 12.44 -9.52
N ALA A 74 -15.07 12.36 -8.22
CA ALA A 74 -14.03 12.43 -7.20
C ALA A 74 -13.15 11.16 -7.19
N LEU A 75 -13.70 10.02 -7.64
CA LEU A 75 -13.03 8.73 -7.66
C LEU A 75 -11.69 8.76 -8.40
N ALA A 76 -11.62 9.41 -9.57
CA ALA A 76 -10.38 9.45 -10.35
C ALA A 76 -9.23 10.16 -9.60
N VAL A 77 -9.54 11.31 -8.99
CA VAL A 77 -8.56 12.10 -8.20
C VAL A 77 -8.14 11.33 -6.95
N LEU A 78 -9.10 10.73 -6.24
CA LEU A 78 -8.85 9.93 -5.04
C LEU A 78 -8.00 8.68 -5.32
N LEU A 79 -8.25 8.00 -6.44
CA LEU A 79 -7.46 6.86 -6.88
C LEU A 79 -6.03 7.27 -7.23
N PHE A 80 -5.85 8.39 -7.94
CA PHE A 80 -4.53 8.91 -8.26
C PHE A 80 -3.73 9.23 -6.99
N LEU A 81 -4.34 9.93 -6.03
CA LEU A 81 -3.72 10.26 -4.74
C LEU A 81 -3.41 8.99 -3.93
N THR A 82 -4.30 8.00 -3.94
CA THR A 82 -4.09 6.71 -3.28
C THR A 82 -2.90 5.96 -3.88
N ALA A 83 -2.81 5.91 -5.21
CA ALA A 83 -1.70 5.25 -5.91
C ALA A 83 -0.36 5.96 -5.64
N LEU A 84 -0.35 7.30 -5.67
CA LEU A 84 0.83 8.10 -5.37
C LEU A 84 1.31 7.89 -3.93
N LEU A 85 0.41 8.03 -2.95
CA LEU A 85 0.72 7.82 -1.53
C LEU A 85 1.18 6.38 -1.26
N SER A 86 0.58 5.40 -1.93
CA SER A 86 0.98 3.99 -1.80
C SER A 86 2.41 3.78 -2.31
N THR A 87 2.75 4.34 -3.47
CA THR A 87 4.08 4.24 -4.05
C THR A 87 5.13 4.88 -3.14
N LEU A 88 4.82 6.07 -2.60
CA LEU A 88 5.68 6.77 -1.66
C LEU A 88 5.85 6.00 -0.34
N ALA A 89 4.78 5.40 0.18
CA ALA A 89 4.84 4.59 1.40
C ALA A 89 5.71 3.33 1.20
N ILE A 90 5.58 2.68 0.05
CA ILE A 90 6.41 1.52 -0.31
C ILE A 90 7.88 1.94 -0.42
N ALA A 91 8.18 3.01 -1.16
CA ALA A 91 9.54 3.50 -1.33
C ALA A 91 10.18 3.90 0.01
N ASP A 92 9.46 4.64 0.86
CA ASP A 92 9.93 5.03 2.19
C ASP A 92 10.21 3.80 3.07
N TYR A 93 9.37 2.78 2.99
CA TYR A 93 9.55 1.53 3.71
C TYR A 93 10.76 0.73 3.21
N THR A 94 10.91 0.60 1.89
CA THR A 94 12.07 -0.08 1.28
C THR A 94 13.37 0.63 1.62
N LEU A 95 13.40 1.97 1.57
CA LEU A 95 14.58 2.76 1.95
C LEU A 95 14.88 2.65 3.45
N ALA A 96 13.87 2.68 4.31
CA ALA A 96 14.05 2.48 5.74
C ALA A 96 14.64 1.11 6.07
N LEU A 97 14.16 0.07 5.39
CA LEU A 97 14.68 -1.28 5.51
C LEU A 97 16.15 -1.36 5.06
N TRP A 98 16.47 -0.71 3.94
CA TRP A 98 17.83 -0.66 3.40
C TRP A 98 18.79 0.08 4.34
N ARG A 99 18.35 1.19 4.96
CA ARG A 99 19.15 1.91 5.98
C ARG A 99 19.32 1.12 7.27
N ALA A 100 18.30 0.39 7.72
CA ALA A 100 18.46 -0.52 8.85
C ALA A 100 19.41 -1.70 8.52
N ARG A 101 19.64 -1.96 7.23
CA ARG A 101 20.55 -2.99 6.73
C ARG A 101 22.01 -2.54 6.66
N THR A 102 22.36 -1.24 6.71
CA THR A 102 23.77 -0.83 6.74
C THR A 102 24.39 -1.31 8.05
N PRO A 103 25.18 -2.39 8.03
CA PRO A 103 25.82 -2.87 9.23
C PRO A 103 26.94 -1.89 9.53
N HIS A 104 27.03 -1.45 10.77
CA HIS A 104 28.31 -0.96 11.30
C HIS A 104 29.33 -2.10 11.14
N THR A 105 30.08 -2.07 10.05
CA THR A 105 31.23 -2.95 9.81
C THR A 105 32.46 -2.09 9.90
N SER A 106 33.29 -2.34 10.93
CA SER A 106 34.62 -1.77 11.23
C SER A 106 34.59 -0.30 11.70
N THR A 107 35.12 0.05 12.86
CA THR A 107 36.50 -0.16 13.38
C THR A 107 36.48 -0.68 14.82
N ALA A 108 37.11 -1.83 15.09
CA ALA A 108 38.48 -1.95 15.66
C ALA A 108 38.54 -1.53 17.13
#